data_AF-A0A2K3MHI4-F1
#
_entry.id   AF-A0A2K3MHI4-F1
#
_cell.length_a   1.000
_cell.length_b   1.000
_cell.length_c   1.000
_cell.angle_alpha   90.00
_cell.angle_beta   90.00
_cell.angle_gamma   90.00
#
_symmetry.space_group_name_H-M   'P 1'
#
loop_
_entity.id
_entity.type
_entity.pdbx_description
1 polymer ?
#
loop_
_entity_poly.entity_id
_entity_poly.type
_entity_poly.pdbx_seq_one_letter_code
_entity_poly.pdbx_strand_id
1 'polypeptide(L)'
;ESNKICWQDYYVKTAINQVIVIVSLPSNISNLHANSTTYEFVLLKALHVQMHLSNAPVIKEVLWQPPIMNWMKCNSDGASAGKSSCRGIFRNFKAIFKGVFAINLGLQPSSFAEFMGVMLSIGITHHNGWKQL
;
A
#
# COMPACT_ATOMS: atom_id res chain seq x y z
N GLU A 1 -51.66 -7.50 -32.32
CA GLU A 1 -50.70 -7.02 -31.31
C GLU A 1 -50.51 -8.10 -30.26
N SER A 2 -49.38 -8.80 -30.27
CA SER A 2 -49.08 -9.86 -29.31
C SER A 2 -48.17 -9.30 -28.24
N ASN A 3 -48.67 -9.24 -27.00
CA ASN A 3 -47.89 -8.98 -25.79
C ASN A 3 -46.77 -10.01 -25.65
N LYS A 4 -45.58 -9.68 -26.17
CA LYS A 4 -44.33 -10.35 -25.81
C LYS A 4 -43.97 -9.91 -24.40
N ILE A 5 -44.60 -10.51 -23.40
CA ILE A 5 -44.08 -10.48 -22.04
C ILE A 5 -42.72 -11.17 -22.10
N CYS A 6 -41.65 -10.40 -21.89
CA CYS A 6 -40.28 -10.88 -21.98
C CYS A 6 -39.99 -11.79 -20.77
N TRP A 7 -40.37 -13.07 -20.87
CA TRP A 7 -40.14 -14.07 -19.84
C TRP A 7 -38.65 -14.20 -19.49
N GLN A 8 -37.76 -13.91 -20.44
CA GLN A 8 -36.31 -13.86 -20.21
C GLN A 8 -35.93 -12.84 -19.13
N ASP A 9 -36.56 -11.66 -19.10
CA ASP A 9 -36.30 -10.65 -18.06
C ASP A 9 -36.76 -11.09 -16.67
N TYR A 10 -37.83 -11.89 -16.60
CA TYR A 10 -38.35 -12.44 -15.33
C TYR A 10 -37.37 -13.45 -14.71
N TYR A 11 -36.87 -14.40 -15.52
CA TYR A 11 -35.90 -15.38 -15.04
C TYR A 11 -34.57 -14.73 -14.65
N VAL A 12 -34.10 -13.75 -15.43
CA VAL A 12 -32.88 -12.99 -15.12
C VAL A 12 -33.03 -12.22 -13.81
N LYS A 13 -34.15 -11.50 -13.60
CA LYS A 13 -34.41 -10.81 -12.33
C LYS A 13 -34.47 -11.77 -11.14
N THR A 14 -35.09 -12.93 -11.32
CA THR A 14 -35.18 -13.95 -10.27
C THR A 14 -33.81 -14.50 -9.90
N ALA A 15 -32.96 -14.81 -10.89
CA ALA A 15 -31.59 -15.28 -10.67
C ALA A 15 -30.73 -14.22 -9.97
N ILE A 16 -30.81 -12.95 -10.39
CA ILE A 16 -30.09 -11.85 -9.73
C ILE A 16 -30.50 -11.72 -8.26
N ASN A 17 -31.80 -11.78 -7.97
CA ASN A 17 -32.30 -11.70 -6.60
C ASN A 17 -31.81 -12.87 -5.73
N GLN A 18 -31.74 -14.08 -6.28
CA GLN A 18 -31.18 -15.23 -5.57
C GLN A 18 -29.69 -15.04 -5.23
N VAL A 19 -28.90 -14.52 -6.17
CA VAL A 19 -27.48 -14.22 -5.93
C VAL A 19 -27.32 -13.17 -4.83
N ILE A 20 -28.11 -12.09 -4.87
CA ILE A 20 -28.09 -11.04 -3.83
C ILE A 20 -28.39 -11.63 -2.45
N VAL A 21 -29.42 -12.47 -2.33
CA VAL A 21 -29.79 -13.11 -1.05
C VAL A 21 -28.68 -14.04 -0.56
N ILE A 22 -28.11 -14.86 -1.43
CA ILE A 22 -27.06 -15.82 -1.06
C ILE A 22 -25.77 -15.13 -0.62
N VAL A 23 -25.42 -13.99 -1.22
CA VAL A 23 -24.19 -13.24 -0.89
C VAL A 23 -24.35 -12.36 0.35
N SER A 24 -25.50 -11.71 0.53
CA SER A 24 -25.73 -10.80 1.66
C SER A 24 -25.77 -11.51 3.03
N LEU A 25 -26.33 -12.73 3.09
CA LEU A 25 -26.46 -13.52 4.32
C LEU A 25 -25.12 -13.83 5.03
N PRO A 26 -24.13 -14.49 4.40
CA PRO A 26 -22.85 -14.81 5.04
C PRO A 26 -21.96 -13.57 5.19
N SER A 27 -22.05 -12.60 4.29
CA SER A 27 -21.20 -11.41 4.34
C SER A 27 -21.50 -10.52 5.56
N ASN A 28 -22.77 -10.45 5.99
CA ASN A 28 -23.18 -9.68 7.17
C ASN A 28 -22.75 -10.34 8.51
N ILE A 29 -22.22 -11.56 8.47
CA ILE A 29 -21.68 -12.27 9.64
C ILE A 29 -20.15 -12.08 9.72
N SER A 30 -19.51 -11.67 8.63
CA SER A 30 -18.05 -11.50 8.57
C SER A 30 -17.61 -10.18 9.21
N ASN A 31 -16.62 -10.25 10.10
CA ASN A 31 -15.95 -9.07 10.69
C ASN A 31 -14.80 -8.54 9.80
N LEU A 32 -14.80 -8.86 8.52
CA LEU A 32 -13.74 -8.49 7.59
C LEU A 32 -13.95 -7.06 7.07
N HIS A 33 -12.87 -6.31 6.93
CA HIS A 33 -12.92 -4.97 6.35
C HIS A 33 -12.99 -5.02 4.82
N ALA A 34 -13.84 -4.18 4.24
CA ALA A 34 -13.91 -4.02 2.79
C ALA A 34 -12.62 -3.37 2.25
N ASN A 35 -12.14 -3.85 1.10
CA ASN A 35 -11.00 -3.26 0.39
C ASN A 35 -11.33 -1.84 -0.11
N SER A 36 -10.31 -1.02 -0.35
CA SER A 36 -10.48 0.40 -0.70
C SER A 36 -10.67 0.66 -2.20
N THR A 37 -10.79 -0.37 -3.04
CA THR A 37 -10.96 -0.17 -4.49
C THR A 37 -12.37 0.32 -4.81
N THR A 38 -12.47 1.26 -5.75
CA THR A 38 -13.77 1.82 -6.19
C THR A 38 -14.65 0.77 -6.85
N TYR A 39 -14.04 -0.21 -7.52
CA TYR A 39 -14.75 -1.33 -8.14
C TYR A 39 -15.42 -2.24 -7.12
N GLU A 40 -14.69 -2.69 -6.08
CA GLU A 40 -15.27 -3.52 -5.02
C GLU A 40 -16.36 -2.78 -4.26
N PHE A 41 -16.19 -1.48 -4.01
CA PHE A 41 -17.22 -0.64 -3.38
C PHE A 41 -18.53 -0.65 -4.17
N VAL A 42 -18.48 -0.44 -5.49
CA VAL A 42 -19.69 -0.43 -6.35
C VAL A 42 -20.34 -1.82 -6.38
N LEU A 43 -19.53 -2.87 -6.48
CA LEU A 43 -20.00 -4.26 -6.53
C LEU A 43 -20.69 -4.68 -5.23
N LEU A 44 -20.07 -4.45 -4.07
CA LEU A 44 -20.62 -4.81 -2.76
C LEU A 44 -21.92 -4.03 -2.46
N LYS A 45 -21.97 -2.76 -2.88
CA LYS A 45 -23.18 -1.93 -2.77
C LYS A 45 -24.32 -2.48 -3.63
N ALA A 46 -24.03 -2.93 -4.85
CA ALA A 46 -25.02 -3.56 -5.74
C ALA A 46 -25.56 -4.89 -5.18
N LEU A 47 -24.78 -5.57 -4.34
CA LEU A 47 -25.13 -6.84 -3.70
C LEU A 47 -25.76 -6.68 -2.31
N HIS A 48 -26.03 -5.45 -1.85
CA HIS A 48 -26.59 -5.15 -0.53
C HIS A 48 -25.81 -5.76 0.65
N VAL A 49 -24.49 -5.85 0.51
CA VAL A 49 -23.60 -6.32 1.58
C VAL A 49 -23.37 -5.19 2.60
N GLN A 50 -23.54 -5.48 3.89
CA GLN A 50 -23.16 -4.55 4.95
C GLN A 50 -21.63 -4.43 4.98
N MET A 51 -21.10 -3.26 4.63
CA MET A 51 -19.66 -3.04 4.56
C MET A 51 -19.13 -2.49 5.89
N HIS A 52 -18.14 -3.18 6.45
CA HIS A 52 -17.33 -2.62 7.53
C HIS A 52 -16.12 -1.92 6.93
N LEU A 53 -16.20 -0.59 6.75
CA LEU A 53 -15.06 0.19 6.28
C LEU A 53 -13.94 0.15 7.32
N SER A 54 -12.70 0.02 6.85
CA SER A 54 -11.53 0.22 7.71
C SER A 54 -11.58 1.64 8.28
N ASN A 55 -11.22 1.78 9.56
CA ASN A 55 -11.05 3.10 10.15
C ASN A 55 -10.07 3.93 9.30
N ALA A 56 -10.34 5.23 9.18
CA ALA A 56 -9.41 6.13 8.53
C ALA A 56 -8.02 5.97 9.17
N PRO A 57 -6.94 5.97 8.37
CA PRO A 57 -5.60 5.85 8.91
C PRO A 57 -5.37 6.99 9.90
N VAL A 58 -4.95 6.64 11.11
CA VAL A 58 -4.60 7.63 12.13
C VAL A 58 -3.32 8.32 11.69
N ILE A 59 -3.42 9.61 11.40
CA ILE A 59 -2.25 10.47 11.16
C ILE A 59 -1.49 10.56 12.47
N LYS A 60 -0.35 9.86 12.56
CA LYS A 60 0.57 9.97 13.70
C LYS A 60 1.61 11.02 13.35
N GLU A 61 1.69 12.06 14.17
CA GLU A 61 2.81 12.99 14.11
C GLU A 61 4.10 12.25 14.46
N VAL A 62 5.10 12.37 13.60
CA VAL A 62 6.45 11.86 13.84
C VAL A 62 7.34 13.07 14.10
N LEU A 63 7.59 13.35 15.39
CA LEU A 63 8.52 14.37 15.80
C LEU A 63 9.94 13.92 15.45
N TRP A 64 10.53 14.54 14.42
CA TRP A 64 11.90 14.26 14.02
C TRP A 64 12.88 14.92 14.99
N GLN A 65 13.55 14.12 15.81
CA GLN A 65 14.68 14.59 16.60
C GLN A 65 15.96 14.60 15.75
N PRO A 66 16.82 15.63 15.87
CA PRO A 66 18.11 15.65 15.22
C PRO A 66 18.99 14.49 15.74
N PRO A 67 19.87 13.92 14.90
CA PRO A 67 20.86 12.94 15.34
C PRO A 67 21.75 13.49 16.46
N ILE A 68 22.31 12.59 17.26
CA ILE A 68 23.36 12.93 18.24
C ILE A 68 24.51 13.65 17.52
N MET A 69 25.17 14.58 18.20
CA MET A 69 26.31 15.30 17.62
C MET A 69 27.34 14.32 17.03
N ASN A 70 27.83 14.64 15.83
CA ASN A 70 28.75 13.83 15.01
C ASN A 70 28.15 12.57 14.36
N TRP A 71 26.86 12.31 14.50
CA TRP A 71 26.20 11.24 13.77
C TRP A 71 25.81 11.70 12.36
N MET A 72 25.93 10.76 11.43
CA MET A 72 25.27 10.82 10.14
C MET A 72 23.91 10.15 10.26
N LYS A 73 22.98 10.53 9.39
CA LYS A 73 21.70 9.88 9.24
C LYS A 73 21.47 9.59 7.78
N CYS A 74 21.15 8.35 7.44
CA CYS A 74 20.63 8.00 6.13
C CYS A 74 19.14 7.72 6.22
N ASN A 75 18.34 8.46 5.44
CA ASN A 75 16.97 8.06 5.17
C ASN A 75 16.98 7.28 3.86
N SER A 76 16.83 5.95 3.93
CA SER A 76 16.69 5.08 2.76
C SER A 76 15.25 4.64 2.54
N ASP A 77 14.91 4.33 1.30
CA ASP A 77 13.56 3.95 0.87
C ASP A 77 13.68 3.00 -0.33
N GLY A 78 12.97 1.87 -0.24
CA GLY A 78 12.81 0.89 -1.31
C GLY A 78 11.46 1.06 -2.01
N ALA A 79 11.47 1.10 -3.34
CA ALA A 79 10.24 1.12 -4.14
C ALA A 79 10.20 -0.11 -5.06
N SER A 80 9.04 -0.72 -5.23
CA SER A 80 8.82 -1.79 -6.22
C SER A 80 7.42 -1.69 -6.84
N ALA A 81 7.37 -1.47 -8.16
CA ALA A 81 6.16 -1.44 -8.96
C ALA A 81 6.46 -2.05 -10.35
N GLY A 82 6.61 -3.37 -10.38
CA GLY A 82 7.11 -4.12 -11.54
C GLY A 82 8.64 -4.10 -11.63
N LYS A 83 9.25 -2.91 -11.60
CA LYS A 83 10.69 -2.73 -11.33
C LYS A 83 10.89 -2.17 -9.94
N SER A 84 12.02 -2.49 -9.36
CA SER A 84 12.42 -2.04 -8.05
C SER A 84 13.63 -1.14 -8.11
N SER A 85 13.71 -0.27 -7.11
CA SER A 85 14.81 0.65 -6.90
C SER A 85 14.94 0.95 -5.44
N CYS A 86 16.13 1.28 -5.00
CA CYS A 86 16.34 1.85 -3.67
C CYS A 86 17.06 3.19 -3.79
N ARG A 87 16.84 4.04 -2.81
CA ARG A 87 17.53 5.32 -2.70
C ARG A 87 17.83 5.62 -1.24
N GLY A 88 18.74 6.55 -1.01
CA GLY A 88 18.94 7.10 0.32
C GLY A 88 19.60 8.47 0.31
N ILE A 89 19.28 9.27 1.30
CA ILE A 89 19.82 10.62 1.50
C ILE A 89 20.54 10.72 2.84
N PHE A 90 21.78 11.20 2.80
CA PHE A 90 22.60 11.40 3.98
C PHE A 90 22.55 12.84 4.45
N ARG A 91 22.35 13.02 5.75
CA ARG A 91 22.43 14.31 6.44
C ARG A 91 23.24 14.16 7.73
N ASN A 92 23.94 15.21 8.15
CA ASN A 92 24.61 15.22 9.45
C ASN A 92 23.64 15.66 10.57
N PHE A 93 24.14 15.68 11.81
CA PHE A 93 23.40 16.15 12.99
C PHE A 93 22.82 17.58 12.88
N LYS A 94 23.37 18.42 11.98
CA LYS A 94 22.84 19.78 11.68
C LYS A 94 21.83 19.77 10.52
N ALA A 95 21.33 18.59 10.12
CA ALA A 95 20.51 18.37 8.95
C ALA A 95 21.14 18.81 7.61
N ILE A 96 22.46 19.06 7.57
CA ILE A 96 23.16 19.46 6.35
C ILE A 96 23.29 18.23 5.45
N PHE A 97 22.91 18.39 4.19
CA PHE A 97 23.06 17.39 3.15
C PHE A 97 24.54 16.96 2.97
N LYS A 98 24.78 15.66 2.88
CA LYS A 98 26.11 15.07 2.72
C LYS A 98 26.24 14.17 1.49
N GLY A 99 25.13 13.67 0.95
CA GLY A 99 25.15 12.81 -0.23
C GLY A 99 23.81 12.12 -0.47
N VAL A 100 23.69 11.50 -1.64
CA VAL A 100 22.52 10.73 -2.05
C VAL A 100 22.96 9.55 -2.90
N PHE A 101 22.20 8.47 -2.87
CA PHE A 101 22.29 7.39 -3.86
C PHE A 101 20.90 7.02 -4.36
N ALA A 102 20.84 6.49 -5.58
CA ALA A 102 19.65 5.88 -6.16
C ALA A 102 20.11 4.78 -7.11
N ILE A 103 19.59 3.57 -6.95
CA ILE A 103 19.96 2.39 -7.74
C ILE A 103 18.71 1.70 -8.25
N ASN A 104 18.68 1.41 -9.55
CA ASN A 104 17.69 0.52 -10.15
C ASN A 104 18.12 -0.92 -9.93
N LEU A 105 17.26 -1.72 -9.29
CA LEU A 105 17.52 -3.11 -8.92
C LEU A 105 16.86 -4.10 -9.89
N GLY A 106 16.11 -3.61 -10.88
CA GLY A 106 15.44 -4.44 -11.89
C GLY A 106 14.19 -5.12 -11.35
N LEU A 107 13.95 -6.37 -11.74
CA LEU A 107 12.81 -7.15 -11.28
C LEU A 107 13.12 -7.77 -9.92
N GLN A 108 12.92 -7.01 -8.84
CA GLN A 108 13.08 -7.52 -7.48
C GLN A 108 11.87 -7.24 -6.58
N PRO A 109 11.64 -8.07 -5.55
CA PRO A 109 10.64 -7.81 -4.53
C PRO A 109 10.87 -6.50 -3.77
N SER A 110 9.81 -5.96 -3.18
CA SER A 110 9.89 -4.74 -2.35
C SER A 110 10.86 -4.92 -1.17
N SER A 111 10.82 -6.06 -0.48
CA SER A 111 11.73 -6.36 0.64
C SER A 111 13.21 -6.37 0.24
N PHE A 112 13.53 -6.79 -0.99
CA PHE A 112 14.89 -6.73 -1.50
C PHE A 112 15.35 -5.29 -1.73
N ALA A 113 14.46 -4.42 -2.24
CA ALA A 113 14.78 -3.01 -2.42
C ALA A 113 15.08 -2.32 -1.09
N GLU A 114 14.29 -2.59 -0.05
CA GLU A 114 14.53 -2.07 1.30
C GLU A 114 15.87 -2.55 1.85
N PHE A 115 16.13 -3.86 1.77
CA PHE A 115 17.39 -4.45 2.23
C PHE A 115 18.60 -3.85 1.51
N MET A 116 18.52 -3.71 0.18
CA MET A 116 19.58 -3.08 -0.61
C MET A 116 19.79 -1.61 -0.23
N GLY A 117 18.72 -0.87 0.07
CA GLY A 117 18.81 0.50 0.58
C GLY A 117 19.65 0.60 1.85
N VAL A 118 19.43 -0.31 2.81
CA VAL A 118 20.21 -0.37 4.05
C VAL A 118 21.66 -0.78 3.79
N MET A 119 21.88 -1.83 3.00
CA MET A 119 23.22 -2.32 2.67
C MET A 119 24.09 -1.26 2.00
N LEU A 120 23.52 -0.55 1.01
CA LEU A 120 24.21 0.56 0.34
C LEU A 120 24.47 1.72 1.29
N SER A 121 23.52 2.02 2.19
CA SER A 121 23.71 3.08 3.18
C SER A 121 24.91 2.81 4.07
N ILE A 122 25.05 1.57 4.57
CA ILE A 122 26.20 1.14 5.39
C ILE A 122 27.49 1.18 4.56
N GLY A 123 27.47 0.64 3.34
CA GLY A 123 28.64 0.60 2.47
C GLY A 123 29.18 2.00 2.13
N ILE A 124 28.29 2.94 1.79
CA ILE A 124 28.64 4.34 1.52
C ILE A 124 29.14 5.04 2.79
N THR A 125 28.52 4.78 3.94
CA THR A 125 28.95 5.32 5.23
C THR A 125 30.38 4.90 5.56
N HIS A 126 30.66 3.60 5.44
CA HIS A 126 31.99 3.04 5.65
C HIS A 126 33.02 3.62 4.67
N HIS A 127 32.68 3.68 3.37
CA HIS A 127 33.57 4.22 2.34
C HIS A 127 33.94 5.70 2.58
N ASN A 128 33.00 6.51 3.09
CA ASN A 128 33.25 7.92 3.40
C ASN A 128 33.89 8.16 4.78
N GLY A 129 34.22 7.10 5.54
CA GLY A 129 34.80 7.22 6.87
C GLY A 129 33.84 7.81 7.92
N TRP A 130 32.54 7.77 7.67
CA TRP A 130 31.53 8.23 8.63
C TRP A 130 31.37 7.17 9.72
N LYS A 131 31.81 7.50 10.93
CA LYS A 131 31.95 6.49 12.00
C LYS A 131 30.62 6.05 12.63
N GLN A 132 29.56 6.83 12.47
CA GLN A 132 28.29 6.64 13.16
C GLN A 132 27.12 7.00 12.21
N LEU A 133 26.18 6.07 12.05
CA LEU A 133 24.94 6.20 11.28
C LEU A 133 23.72 6.06 12.20
#